data_AF-A0A1Y1MTX5-F1
#
_entry.id   AF-A0A1Y1MTX5-F1
#
_cell.length_a   1.000
_cell.length_b   1.000
_cell.length_c   1.000
_cell.angle_alpha   90.00
_cell.angle_beta   90.00
_cell.angle_gamma   90.00
#
_symmetry.space_group_name_H-M   'P 1'
#
loop_
_entity.id
_entity.type
_entity.pdbx_description
1 polymer ?
#
loop_
_entity_poly.entity_id
_entity_poly.type
_entity_poly.pdbx_seq_one_letter_code
_entity_poly.pdbx_strand_id
1 'polypeptide(L)'
;MPEVIANPRLAEFPGREIDVEVCFVCKKCRVAFPGESPLLIHQRQCFSGCLESRGAFRIVQFGYECKYCLGVERFKSFQDFRRHCESEIHMKTAKVSSSSLPPPSESPLSHEMEDVVNQITLLAARAAQEARPDGGRVLDSNTFCQPPDPTKRRFLSPGDVAQPLTSAGH
;
A
#
# COMPACT_ATOMS: atom_id res chain seq x y z
N MET A 1 -2.02 -20.45 -30.75
CA MET A 1 -1.78 -19.51 -29.64
C MET A 1 -0.28 -19.57 -29.37
N PRO A 2 0.50 -18.50 -29.60
CA PRO A 2 1.91 -18.51 -29.22
C PRO A 2 1.99 -18.55 -27.69
N GLU A 3 2.58 -19.62 -27.15
CA GLU A 3 2.93 -19.67 -25.73
C GLU A 3 3.94 -18.57 -25.46
N VAL A 4 3.52 -17.56 -24.69
CA VAL A 4 4.42 -16.54 -24.18
C VAL A 4 5.33 -17.28 -23.20
N ILE A 5 6.54 -17.61 -23.64
CA ILE A 5 7.59 -18.16 -22.78
C ILE A 5 7.90 -17.06 -21.77
N ALA A 6 7.21 -17.10 -20.62
CA ALA A 6 7.44 -16.17 -19.54
C ALA A 6 8.91 -16.32 -19.11
N ASN A 7 9.68 -15.23 -19.19
CA ASN A 7 11.08 -15.24 -18.81
C ASN A 7 11.18 -15.65 -17.33
N PRO A 8 11.81 -16.78 -16.98
CA PRO A 8 11.80 -17.32 -15.63
C PRO A 8 12.44 -16.37 -14.60
N ARG A 9 13.27 -15.42 -15.05
CA ARG A 9 13.92 -14.40 -14.19
C ARG A 9 12.95 -13.31 -13.71
N LEU A 10 11.80 -13.15 -14.37
CA LEU A 10 10.78 -12.18 -13.99
C LEU A 10 9.82 -12.70 -12.91
N ALA A 11 9.82 -14.00 -12.63
CA ALA A 11 8.91 -14.61 -11.65
C ALA A 11 9.14 -14.09 -10.22
N GLU A 12 10.35 -13.62 -9.93
CA GLU A 12 10.76 -13.14 -8.60
C GLU A 12 10.39 -11.67 -8.33
N PHE A 13 9.99 -10.91 -9.36
CA PHE A 13 9.77 -9.47 -9.24
C PHE A 13 8.37 -9.06 -9.74
N PRO A 14 7.74 -8.03 -9.14
CA PRO A 14 6.41 -7.55 -9.54
C PRO A 14 6.48 -6.69 -10.81
N GLY A 15 7.02 -7.26 -11.88
CA GLY A 15 7.24 -6.61 -13.17
C GLY A 15 6.43 -7.22 -14.30
N ARG A 16 6.34 -6.49 -15.40
CA ARG A 16 5.94 -7.04 -16.70
C ARG A 16 6.95 -6.62 -17.76
N GLU A 17 7.20 -7.52 -18.70
CA GLU A 17 8.00 -7.25 -19.89
C GLU A 17 7.15 -6.48 -20.90
N ILE A 18 7.73 -5.46 -21.51
CA ILE A 18 7.07 -4.61 -22.49
C ILE A 18 7.93 -4.37 -23.70
N ASP A 19 7.28 -4.07 -24.82
CA ASP A 19 7.94 -3.57 -26.01
C ASP A 19 8.20 -2.07 -25.86
N VAL A 20 9.48 -1.68 -25.85
CA VAL A 20 9.93 -0.29 -25.84
C VAL A 20 10.37 0.10 -27.24
N GLU A 21 9.82 1.18 -27.76
CA GLU A 21 10.17 1.70 -29.08
C GLU A 21 11.60 2.25 -29.09
N VAL A 22 12.41 1.77 -30.04
CA VAL A 22 13.81 2.21 -30.22
C VAL A 22 13.92 3.19 -31.38
N CYS A 23 13.38 2.81 -32.54
CA CYS A 23 13.42 3.62 -33.74
C CYS A 23 12.38 3.17 -34.77
N PHE A 24 12.18 4.00 -35.79
CA PHE A 24 11.32 3.75 -36.93
C PHE A 24 12.13 3.76 -38.21
N VAL A 25 11.96 2.75 -39.06
CA VAL A 25 12.72 2.61 -40.31
C VAL A 25 11.80 2.81 -41.49
N CYS A 26 12.11 3.77 -42.37
CA CYS A 26 11.33 4.02 -43.56
C CYS A 26 11.32 2.79 -44.50
N LYS A 27 10.13 2.35 -44.94
CA LYS A 27 9.99 1.17 -45.79
C LYS A 27 10.66 1.33 -47.16
N LYS A 28 10.70 2.56 -47.70
CA LYS A 28 11.24 2.86 -49.03
C LYS A 28 12.75 2.97 -49.05
N CYS A 29 13.33 3.81 -48.21
CA CYS A 29 14.77 4.12 -48.23
C CYS A 29 15.58 3.43 -47.13
N ARG A 30 14.92 2.73 -46.19
CA ARG A 30 15.55 2.02 -45.05
C ARG A 30 16.33 2.90 -44.06
N VAL A 31 16.15 4.22 -44.10
CA VAL A 31 16.72 5.15 -43.11
C VAL A 31 15.96 5.03 -41.79
N ALA A 32 16.71 5.00 -40.68
CA ALA A 32 16.18 4.92 -39.32
C ALA A 32 15.99 6.31 -38.70
N PHE A 33 14.93 6.47 -37.91
CA PHE A 33 14.52 7.70 -37.26
C PHE A 33 14.22 7.42 -35.78
N PRO A 34 14.61 8.31 -34.85
CA PRO A 34 14.45 8.08 -33.41
C PRO A 34 12.99 8.19 -32.92
N GLY A 35 12.07 8.63 -33.79
CA GLY A 35 10.66 8.76 -33.46
C GLY A 35 9.79 8.87 -34.70
N GLU A 36 8.48 8.83 -34.50
CA GLU A 36 7.51 8.85 -35.59
C GLU A 36 7.48 10.21 -36.31
N SER A 37 7.56 11.33 -35.57
CA SER A 37 7.52 12.68 -36.13
C SER A 37 8.57 12.95 -37.23
N PRO A 38 9.89 12.71 -37.01
CA PRO A 38 10.90 12.90 -38.06
C PRO A 38 10.73 11.93 -39.24
N LEU A 39 10.28 10.70 -38.99
CA LEU A 39 9.94 9.75 -40.06
C LEU A 39 8.80 10.29 -40.93
N LEU A 40 7.72 10.82 -40.34
CA LEU A 40 6.58 11.34 -41.08
C LEU A 40 6.96 12.52 -41.98
N ILE A 41 7.84 13.40 -41.49
CA ILE A 41 8.39 14.51 -42.28
C ILE A 41 9.18 13.97 -43.47
N HIS A 42 10.07 13.00 -43.22
CA HIS A 42 10.85 12.36 -44.28
C HIS A 42 9.95 11.67 -45.33
N GLN A 43 8.92 10.94 -44.90
CA GLN A 43 8.06 10.19 -45.81
C GLN A 43 7.30 11.08 -46.81
N ARG A 44 6.93 12.31 -46.42
CA ARG A 44 6.29 13.27 -47.33
C ARG A 44 7.14 13.56 -48.57
N GLN A 45 8.46 13.64 -48.38
CA GLN A 45 9.43 13.89 -49.45
C GLN A 45 9.89 12.59 -50.10
N CYS A 46 10.03 11.52 -49.32
CA CYS A 46 10.54 10.24 -49.82
C CYS A 46 9.53 9.56 -50.77
N PHE A 47 8.23 9.68 -50.51
CA PHE A 47 7.20 8.98 -51.29
C PHE A 47 6.59 9.79 -52.44
N SER A 48 6.87 11.10 -52.56
CA SER A 48 6.47 12.00 -53.68
C SER A 48 5.22 11.58 -54.49
N GLY A 49 4.10 11.31 -53.81
CA GLY A 49 2.81 10.97 -54.44
C GLY A 49 2.43 9.48 -54.49
N CYS A 50 3.37 8.54 -54.27
CA CYS A 50 3.07 7.10 -54.19
C CYS A 50 2.72 6.71 -52.74
N LEU A 51 1.47 6.98 -52.33
CA LEU A 51 1.01 6.79 -50.96
C LEU A 51 0.61 5.33 -50.64
N GLU A 52 0.23 4.54 -51.64
CA GLU A 52 -0.23 3.15 -51.44
C GLU A 52 0.86 2.22 -50.87
N SER A 53 2.14 2.54 -51.11
CA SER A 53 3.28 1.77 -50.59
C SER A 53 3.92 2.39 -49.35
N ARG A 54 3.36 3.49 -48.83
CA ARG A 54 3.90 4.20 -47.66
C ARG A 54 3.89 3.29 -46.44
N GLY A 55 5.00 3.27 -45.71
CA GLY A 55 5.09 2.50 -44.49
C GLY A 55 6.43 2.67 -43.79
N ALA A 56 6.49 2.09 -42.60
CA ALA A 56 7.71 2.01 -41.80
C ALA A 56 7.71 0.74 -40.96
N PHE A 57 8.89 0.30 -40.58
CA PHE A 57 9.09 -0.74 -39.58
C PHE A 57 9.30 -0.09 -38.22
N ARG A 58 8.55 -0.50 -37.21
CA ARG A 58 8.78 -0.11 -35.83
C ARG A 58 9.75 -1.11 -35.21
N ILE A 59 10.90 -0.64 -34.79
CA ILE A 59 11.89 -1.45 -34.07
C ILE A 59 11.62 -1.29 -32.58
N VAL A 60 11.29 -2.40 -31.94
CA VAL A 60 11.07 -2.48 -30.50
C VAL A 60 12.16 -3.33 -29.85
N GLN A 61 12.46 -3.00 -28.60
CA GLN A 61 13.33 -3.78 -27.72
C GLN A 61 12.54 -4.09 -26.45
N PHE A 62 12.78 -5.27 -25.87
CA PHE A 62 12.21 -5.60 -24.57
C PHE A 62 12.70 -4.63 -23.49
N GLY A 63 11.76 -4.15 -22.71
CA GLY A 63 11.97 -3.41 -21.48
C GLY A 63 11.10 -3.96 -20.36
N TYR A 64 11.18 -3.32 -19.22
CA TYR A 64 10.52 -3.76 -18.00
C TYR A 64 9.77 -2.60 -17.38
N GLU A 65 8.58 -2.86 -16.86
CA GLU A 65 7.85 -1.88 -16.07
C GLU A 65 7.35 -2.50 -14.77
N CYS A 66 7.37 -1.67 -13.73
CA CYS A 66 6.95 -2.04 -12.39
C CYS A 66 5.42 -1.95 -12.27
N LYS A 67 4.79 -3.02 -11.78
CA LYS A 67 3.33 -3.05 -11.55
C LYS A 67 2.90 -2.12 -10.43
N TYR A 68 3.76 -1.92 -9.41
CA TYR A 68 3.42 -1.12 -8.23
C TYR A 68 3.68 0.38 -8.39
N CYS A 69 4.61 0.77 -9.26
CA CYS A 69 4.96 2.18 -9.50
C CYS A 69 4.18 2.80 -10.69
N LEU A 70 2.99 2.25 -10.96
CA LEU A 70 2.06 2.72 -12.01
C LEU A 70 2.68 2.85 -13.42
N GLY A 71 3.78 2.14 -13.70
CA GLY A 71 4.46 2.18 -15.00
C GLY A 71 5.00 3.56 -15.41
N VAL A 72 5.24 4.47 -14.44
CA VAL A 72 5.81 5.79 -14.72
C VAL A 72 7.21 5.64 -15.32
N GLU A 73 7.97 4.67 -14.82
CA GLU A 73 9.31 4.38 -15.30
C GLU A 73 9.33 3.08 -16.11
N ARG A 74 9.96 3.17 -17.28
CA ARG A 74 10.26 2.02 -18.15
C ARG A 74 11.76 1.79 -18.15
N PHE A 75 12.17 0.57 -17.83
CA PHE A 75 13.57 0.19 -17.74
C PHE A 75 13.98 -0.56 -18.99
N LYS A 76 15.09 -0.17 -19.61
CA LYS A 76 15.64 -0.84 -20.81
C LYS A 76 16.45 -2.09 -20.47
N SER A 77 16.80 -2.29 -19.19
CA SER A 77 17.58 -3.42 -18.71
C SER A 77 16.92 -4.04 -17.48
N PHE A 78 17.08 -5.36 -17.34
CA PHE A 78 16.60 -6.08 -16.16
C PHE A 78 17.34 -5.66 -14.88
N GLN A 79 18.62 -5.26 -14.99
CA GLN A 79 19.40 -4.83 -13.82
C GLN A 79 18.88 -3.52 -13.24
N ASP A 80 18.52 -2.56 -14.09
CA ASP A 80 17.96 -1.30 -13.63
C ASP A 80 16.56 -1.51 -13.03
N PHE A 81 15.77 -2.42 -13.62
CA PHE A 81 14.49 -2.83 -13.07
C PHE A 81 14.62 -3.51 -11.70
N ARG A 82 15.60 -4.42 -11.53
CA ARG A 82 15.90 -5.05 -10.25
C ARG A 82 16.30 -4.00 -9.21
N ARG A 83 17.22 -3.10 -9.55
CA ARG A 83 17.65 -2.00 -8.66
C ARG A 83 16.48 -1.12 -8.24
N HIS A 84 15.53 -0.88 -9.15
CA HIS A 84 14.29 -0.18 -8.83
C HIS A 84 13.43 -0.96 -7.83
N CYS A 85 13.23 -2.27 -8.03
CA CYS A 85 12.44 -3.09 -7.11
C CYS A 85 13.05 -3.18 -5.71
N GLU A 86 14.38 -3.16 -5.63
CA GLU A 86 15.15 -3.14 -4.38
C GLU A 86 15.22 -1.74 -3.74
N SER A 87 14.72 -0.70 -4.40
CA SER A 87 14.74 0.67 -3.88
C SER A 87 13.69 0.88 -2.79
N GLU A 88 14.04 1.66 -1.76
CA GLU A 88 13.14 2.15 -0.71
C GLU A 88 11.85 2.80 -1.25
N ILE A 89 11.93 3.42 -2.43
CA ILE A 89 10.79 4.08 -3.11
C ILE A 89 9.75 3.05 -3.55
N HIS A 90 10.21 1.89 -4.02
CA HIS A 90 9.36 0.76 -4.37
C HIS A 90 8.69 0.17 -3.13
N MET A 91 9.43 -0.03 -2.04
CA MET A 91 8.89 -0.58 -0.78
C MET A 91 7.78 0.30 -0.18
N LYS A 92 7.94 1.64 -0.24
CA LYS A 92 6.91 2.58 0.23
C LYS A 92 5.67 2.58 -0.67
N THR A 93 5.85 2.51 -1.99
CA THR A 93 4.74 2.54 -2.97
C THR A 93 3.98 1.22 -3.04
N ALA A 94 4.69 0.09 -2.92
CA ALA A 94 4.10 -1.25 -2.95
C ALA A 94 3.10 -1.47 -1.79
N LYS A 95 3.39 -0.93 -0.59
CA LYS A 95 2.47 -0.98 0.57
C LYS A 95 1.16 -0.22 0.33
N VAL A 96 1.19 0.85 -0.47
CA VAL A 96 -0.01 1.66 -0.77
C VAL A 96 -0.87 0.96 -1.83
N SER A 97 -0.26 0.33 -2.85
CA SER A 97 -0.97 -0.31 -3.97
C SER A 97 -1.57 -1.69 -3.63
N SER A 98 -1.14 -2.35 -2.54
CA SER A 98 -1.70 -3.63 -2.07
C SER A 98 -2.89 -3.48 -1.11
N SER A 99 -3.33 -2.26 -0.83
CA SER A 99 -4.39 -1.99 0.15
C SER A 99 -5.79 -2.10 -0.47
N SER A 100 -6.25 -3.33 -0.76
CA SER A 100 -7.68 -3.64 -0.93
C SER A 100 -8.22 -4.64 0.10
N LEU A 101 -7.40 -5.07 1.06
CA LEU A 101 -7.82 -5.75 2.29
C LEU A 101 -6.88 -5.30 3.42
N PRO A 102 -7.37 -4.97 4.62
CA PRO A 102 -6.53 -4.51 5.72
C PRO A 102 -5.70 -5.69 6.28
N PRO A 103 -4.35 -5.64 6.23
CA PRO A 103 -3.54 -6.50 7.08
C PRO A 103 -3.60 -6.01 8.54
N PRO A 104 -3.49 -6.90 9.55
CA PRO A 104 -3.31 -6.46 10.93
C PRO A 104 -2.04 -5.61 11.00
N SER A 105 -2.27 -4.37 11.39
CA SER A 105 -1.36 -3.24 11.41
C SER A 105 -0.15 -3.45 12.32
N GLU A 106 1.04 -3.52 11.75
CA GLU A 106 2.23 -2.89 12.34
C GLU A 106 2.36 -1.51 11.71
N SER A 107 1.43 -0.64 12.08
CA SER A 107 1.47 0.78 11.75
C SER A 107 2.60 1.41 12.56
N PRO A 108 3.38 2.37 12.03
CA PRO A 108 4.41 3.07 12.82
C PRO A 108 3.85 3.76 14.09
N LEU A 109 2.53 4.02 14.14
CA LEU A 109 1.82 4.44 15.35
C LEU A 109 1.65 3.34 16.41
N SER A 110 1.54 2.06 16.04
CA SER A 110 1.42 0.97 17.02
C SER A 110 2.73 0.71 17.75
N HIS A 111 3.87 0.91 17.10
CA HIS A 111 5.19 0.81 17.74
C HIS A 111 5.38 1.92 18.80
N GLU A 112 4.92 3.15 18.51
CA GLU A 112 4.96 4.23 19.50
C GLU A 112 3.98 3.99 20.67
N MET A 113 2.84 3.35 20.44
CA MET A 113 1.88 3.02 21.50
C MET A 113 2.37 1.88 22.40
N GLU A 114 3.04 0.88 21.84
CA GLU A 114 3.59 -0.24 22.61
C GLU A 114 4.73 0.21 23.54
N ASP A 115 5.57 1.15 23.08
CA ASP A 115 6.61 1.77 23.91
C ASP A 115 6.02 2.57 25.08
N VAL A 116 4.90 3.28 24.88
CA VAL A 116 4.20 3.99 25.96
C VAL A 116 3.63 3.01 26.98
N VAL A 117 3.04 1.89 26.55
CA VAL A 117 2.50 0.85 27.45
C VAL A 117 3.62 0.18 28.24
N ASN A 118 4.74 -0.14 27.59
CA ASN A 118 5.93 -0.70 28.24
C ASN A 118 6.52 0.28 29.26
N GLN A 119 6.60 1.57 28.92
CA GLN A 119 7.06 2.62 29.83
C GLN A 119 6.14 2.76 31.05
N ILE A 120 4.82 2.80 30.87
CA ILE A 120 3.83 2.85 31.97
C ILE A 120 3.99 1.62 32.86
N THR A 121 4.15 0.44 32.27
CA THR A 121 4.31 -0.83 33.01
C THR A 121 5.58 -0.81 33.85
N LEU A 122 6.70 -0.34 33.29
CA LEU A 122 7.96 -0.18 34.03
C LEU A 122 7.85 0.85 35.16
N LEU A 123 7.14 1.96 34.92
CA LEU A 123 6.87 2.97 35.96
C LEU A 123 6.00 2.40 37.08
N ALA A 124 4.93 1.66 36.75
CA ALA A 124 4.06 1.02 37.73
C ALA A 124 4.80 -0.05 38.53
N ALA A 125 5.66 -0.84 37.89
CA ALA A 125 6.49 -1.84 38.55
C ALA A 125 7.46 -1.20 39.56
N ARG A 126 8.05 -0.04 39.22
CA ARG A 126 8.91 0.72 40.15
C ARG A 126 8.12 1.28 41.33
N ALA A 127 6.96 1.90 41.08
CA ALA A 127 6.11 2.44 42.14
C ALA A 127 5.60 1.35 43.10
N ALA A 128 5.33 0.14 42.60
CA ALA A 128 4.94 -1.00 43.43
C ALA A 128 6.07 -1.51 44.33
N GLN A 129 7.33 -1.34 43.93
CA GLN A 129 8.51 -1.70 44.74
C GLN A 129 8.82 -0.64 45.80
N GLU A 130 8.51 0.63 45.54
CA GLU A 130 8.59 1.72 46.52
C GLU A 130 7.44 1.71 47.54
N ALA A 131 6.43 0.85 47.35
CA ALA A 131 5.24 0.74 48.20
C ALA A 131 5.23 -0.47 49.16
N ARG A 132 6.40 -0.92 49.65
CA ARG A 132 6.47 -1.87 50.79
C ARG A 132 7.23 -1.28 51.98
N PRO A 133 6.78 -1.57 53.21
CA PRO A 133 6.83 -0.62 54.31
C PRO A 133 8.06 -0.84 55.20
N ASP A 134 8.75 0.22 55.56
CA ASP A 134 9.46 0.27 56.84
C ASP A 134 8.76 1.32 57.70
N GLY A 135 8.22 0.86 58.82
CA GLY A 135 7.32 1.62 59.67
C GLY A 135 8.05 2.71 60.45
N GLY A 136 7.46 3.91 60.50
CA GLY A 136 7.90 4.90 61.48
C GLY A 136 7.33 6.30 61.32
N ARG A 137 6.15 6.51 61.95
CA ARG A 137 5.67 7.76 62.60
C ARG A 137 4.94 8.81 61.73
N VAL A 138 3.61 8.74 61.84
CA VAL A 138 2.61 9.78 62.21
C VAL A 138 2.82 11.21 61.70
N LEU A 139 1.89 11.68 60.85
CA LEU A 139 1.13 12.91 61.09
C LEU A 139 -0.21 12.92 60.30
N ASP A 140 -1.28 12.68 61.07
CA ASP A 140 -2.64 13.25 61.09
C ASP A 140 -3.52 13.54 59.86
N SER A 141 -4.79 13.15 60.06
CA SER A 141 -6.04 13.87 59.78
C SER A 141 -6.81 13.62 58.47
N ASN A 142 -7.70 12.62 58.57
CA ASN A 142 -9.16 12.68 58.41
C ASN A 142 -9.85 12.99 57.04
N THR A 143 -10.70 12.01 56.69
CA THR A 143 -12.03 12.06 56.01
C THR A 143 -12.11 12.28 54.50
N PHE A 144 -12.57 11.26 53.75
CA PHE A 144 -13.95 11.22 53.19
C PHE A 144 -14.19 9.99 52.28
N CYS A 145 -15.05 9.07 52.77
CA CYS A 145 -15.97 8.16 52.08
C CYS A 145 -15.45 7.00 51.17
N GLN A 146 -15.63 5.79 51.70
CA GLN A 146 -15.63 4.48 51.03
C GLN A 146 -16.70 4.35 49.92
N PRO A 147 -16.47 3.54 48.88
CA PRO A 147 -17.52 3.15 47.93
C PRO A 147 -18.34 1.96 48.50
N PRO A 148 -19.69 1.96 48.39
CA PRO A 148 -20.49 0.79 48.74
C PRO A 148 -20.52 -0.26 47.61
N ASP A 149 -20.36 -1.52 48.01
CA ASP A 149 -20.37 -2.73 47.17
C ASP A 149 -21.81 -3.24 46.98
N PRO A 150 -22.30 -3.50 45.75
CA PRO A 150 -23.63 -4.06 45.54
C PRO A 150 -23.56 -5.54 45.12
N THR A 151 -23.50 -6.45 46.09
CA THR A 151 -23.91 -7.84 45.87
C THR A 151 -25.05 -8.25 46.81
N LYS A 152 -26.18 -8.64 46.17
CA LYS A 152 -27.34 -9.39 46.68
C LYS A 152 -28.45 -8.63 47.42
N ARG A 153 -29.49 -8.23 46.67
CA ARG A 153 -30.89 -8.37 47.12
C ARG A 153 -31.83 -8.86 46.01
N ARG A 154 -32.11 -10.16 46.08
CA ARG A 154 -33.43 -10.82 45.97
C ARG A 154 -34.58 -9.98 45.43
N PHE A 155 -35.09 -10.32 44.24
CA PHE A 155 -36.49 -10.06 43.85
C PHE A 155 -37.10 -11.31 43.20
N LEU A 156 -38.30 -11.65 43.67
CA LEU A 156 -39.20 -12.68 43.16
C LEU A 156 -40.09 -12.08 42.06
N SER A 157 -40.48 -12.90 41.06
CA SER A 157 -41.50 -12.67 39.99
C SER A 157 -42.90 -12.35 40.57
N PRO A 158 -43.93 -11.86 39.81
CA PRO A 158 -44.54 -12.49 38.63
C PRO A 158 -45.09 -11.52 37.54
N GLY A 159 -45.58 -12.08 36.43
CA GLY A 159 -46.14 -11.36 35.27
C GLY A 159 -47.55 -10.78 35.42
N ASP A 160 -48.02 -10.22 34.29
CA ASP A 160 -49.30 -9.54 34.00
C ASP A 160 -49.46 -8.18 34.71
N VAL A 161 -49.80 -7.04 34.08
CA VAL A 161 -51.05 -6.75 33.35
C VAL A 161 -50.88 -5.49 32.45
N ALA A 162 -51.45 -5.56 31.23
CA ALA A 162 -52.05 -4.52 30.36
C ALA A 162 -51.26 -3.36 29.65
N GLN A 163 -51.43 -3.36 28.31
CA GLN A 163 -51.46 -2.25 27.32
C GLN A 163 -52.56 -1.17 27.66
N PRO A 164 -52.79 -0.01 26.95
CA PRO A 164 -52.56 0.23 25.50
C PRO A 164 -52.36 1.70 24.93
N LEU A 165 -52.17 1.77 23.59
CA LEU A 165 -52.37 2.87 22.57
C LEU A 165 -51.53 4.18 22.69
N THR A 166 -51.05 4.88 21.63
CA THR A 166 -51.52 5.19 20.25
C THR A 166 -50.32 5.43 19.30
N SER A 167 -50.31 4.82 18.10
CA SER A 167 -50.69 5.31 16.75
C SER A 167 -49.65 6.14 15.97
N ALA A 168 -49.36 5.64 14.76
CA ALA A 168 -48.57 6.22 13.68
C ALA A 168 -49.25 7.42 13.00
N GLY A 169 -48.45 8.27 12.36
CA GLY A 169 -48.87 9.31 11.42
C GLY A 169 -47.98 9.29 10.17
N HIS A 170 -48.64 9.28 9.02
CA HIS A 170 -48.14 9.19 7.64
C HIS A 170 -46.98 10.11 7.26
#